data_AF-A0A9N9LQL7-F1
#
_entry.id   AF-A0A9N9LQL7-F1
#
_cell.length_a   1.000
_cell.length_b   1.000
_cell.length_c   1.000
_cell.angle_alpha   90.00
_cell.angle_beta   90.00
_cell.angle_gamma   90.00
#
_symmetry.space_group_name_H-M   'P 1'
#
loop_
_entity.id
_entity.type
_entity.pdbx_description
1 polymer ?
#
loop_
_entity_poly.entity_id
_entity_poly.type
_entity_poly.pdbx_seq_one_letter_code
_entity_poly.pdbx_strand_id
1 'polypeptide(L)'
;MALYSVTRFRLSLFYLILLLTFKALAALPKRTLWFHDSCSEGAVGIVWEEMQDMLRLASPATNLNAWSDAGKYFRLVWGDNREDTFKFVKDTVDAVNPEMATLKEDANTYIYCDDDERWSPPGKTPGIADDLWYDAENRITFKPTTSFGGLQPGCKYNDDDKPPGSWVVNGQTYCDVLPSGKRGSCAISICKYISDYVYVAVSQTEVSPQDSSANYIDQYVFFSGTLLHELAHTIENYYTGDKWKDRGPHPYRWQAVVAKKGTEALTNAENLAYWGLGCILMSRGVAINENGGFRILRPLRNQPIVN
;
A
#
# COMPACT_ATOMS: atom_id res chain seq x y z
N MET A 1 35.49 34.27 -33.11
CA MET A 1 34.63 34.26 -31.89
C MET A 1 33.31 33.52 -32.06
N ALA A 2 32.69 33.45 -33.25
CA ALA A 2 31.38 32.78 -33.43
C ALA A 2 31.39 31.24 -33.22
N LEU A 3 32.47 30.52 -33.57
CA LEU A 3 32.56 29.06 -33.43
C LEU A 3 32.63 28.55 -31.96
N TYR A 4 33.13 29.38 -31.04
CA TYR A 4 33.21 29.01 -29.62
C TYR A 4 31.83 29.00 -28.93
N SER A 5 30.89 29.81 -29.43
CA SER A 5 29.53 29.93 -28.90
C SER A 5 28.68 28.70 -29.23
N VAL A 6 28.74 28.22 -30.48
CA VAL A 6 27.94 27.08 -30.95
C VAL A 6 28.32 25.78 -30.23
N THR A 7 29.61 25.58 -29.97
CA THR A 7 30.12 24.36 -29.33
C THR A 7 29.70 24.26 -27.86
N ARG A 8 29.74 25.38 -27.13
CA ARG A 8 29.25 25.43 -25.73
C ARG A 8 27.74 25.21 -25.65
N PHE A 9 26.96 25.81 -26.56
CA PHE A 9 25.51 25.61 -26.59
C PHE A 9 25.12 24.14 -26.85
N ARG A 10 25.79 23.47 -27.79
CA ARG A 10 25.56 22.05 -28.09
C ARG A 10 25.94 21.12 -26.94
N LEU A 11 27.06 21.40 -26.25
CA LEU A 11 27.45 20.65 -25.05
C LEU A 11 26.45 20.85 -23.92
N SER A 12 26.01 22.08 -23.63
CA SER A 12 25.02 22.34 -22.59
C SER A 12 23.66 21.69 -22.90
N LEU A 13 23.21 21.71 -24.15
CA LEU A 13 21.98 21.04 -24.57
C LEU A 13 22.11 19.51 -24.46
N PHE A 14 23.26 18.95 -24.84
CA PHE A 14 23.55 17.53 -24.68
C PHE A 14 23.54 17.12 -23.20
N TYR A 15 24.20 17.88 -22.32
CA TYR A 15 24.16 17.62 -20.88
C TYR A 15 22.75 17.77 -20.28
N LEU A 16 21.96 18.74 -20.75
CA LEU A 16 20.58 18.91 -20.32
C LEU A 16 19.72 17.71 -20.77
N ILE A 17 19.84 17.28 -22.02
CA ILE A 17 19.14 16.09 -22.53
C ILE A 17 19.58 14.85 -21.77
N LEU A 18 20.88 14.69 -21.50
CA LEU A 18 21.42 13.58 -20.72
C LEU A 18 20.88 13.60 -19.28
N LEU A 19 20.85 14.75 -18.61
CA LEU A 19 20.31 14.90 -17.26
C LEU A 19 18.79 14.65 -17.22
N LEU A 20 18.06 15.07 -18.27
CA LEU A 20 16.63 14.81 -18.42
C LEU A 20 16.35 13.33 -18.71
N THR A 21 17.21 12.63 -19.46
CA THR A 21 17.07 11.18 -19.68
C THR A 21 17.50 10.36 -18.47
N PHE A 22 18.48 10.80 -17.67
CA PHE A 22 18.87 10.13 -16.43
C PHE A 22 17.83 10.29 -15.31
N LYS A 23 17.09 11.42 -15.26
CA LYS A 23 15.95 11.55 -14.34
C LYS A 23 14.77 10.65 -14.73
N ALA A 24 14.68 10.23 -16.00
CA ALA A 24 13.51 9.53 -16.52
C ALA A 24 13.43 8.03 -16.16
N LEU A 25 14.42 7.44 -15.48
CA LEU A 25 14.48 5.99 -15.24
C LEU A 25 15.09 5.57 -13.89
N ALA A 26 15.06 6.43 -12.86
CA ALA A 26 15.36 5.94 -11.53
C ALA A 26 14.25 4.96 -11.11
N ALA A 27 14.58 3.67 -10.98
CA ALA A 27 13.66 2.69 -10.43
C ALA A 27 13.18 3.18 -9.06
N LEU A 28 11.88 2.99 -8.78
CA LEU A 28 11.32 3.34 -7.48
C LEU A 28 12.12 2.62 -6.38
N PRO A 29 12.51 3.33 -5.30
CA PRO A 29 13.34 2.76 -4.27
C PRO A 29 12.61 1.60 -3.59
N LYS A 30 13.26 0.43 -3.54
CA LYS A 30 12.73 -0.74 -2.86
C LYS A 30 12.56 -0.51 -1.37
N ARG A 31 11.57 -1.17 -0.78
CA ARG A 31 11.34 -1.19 0.67
C ARG A 31 12.04 -2.36 1.35
N THR A 32 12.63 -2.09 2.51
CA THR A 32 13.11 -3.12 3.44
C THR A 32 12.30 -2.96 4.72
N LEU A 33 11.57 -4.02 5.12
CA LEU A 33 10.65 -3.95 6.26
C LEU A 33 11.28 -4.57 7.49
N TRP A 34 11.03 -3.97 8.64
CA TRP A 34 11.26 -4.60 9.94
C TRP A 34 9.96 -4.57 10.73
N PHE A 35 9.57 -5.71 11.31
CA PHE A 35 8.38 -5.83 12.14
C PHE A 35 8.80 -5.71 13.61
N HIS A 36 8.08 -4.88 14.36
CA HIS A 36 8.25 -4.72 15.79
C HIS A 36 7.66 -5.91 16.56
N ASP A 37 8.16 -6.14 17.78
CA ASP A 37 7.70 -7.21 18.68
C ASP A 37 6.23 -7.08 19.11
N SER A 38 5.58 -5.94 18.82
CA SER A 38 4.14 -5.78 18.99
C SER A 38 3.34 -6.60 17.98
N CYS A 39 3.95 -6.98 16.86
CA CYS A 39 3.37 -7.90 15.88
C CYS A 39 3.55 -9.35 16.32
N SER A 40 2.45 -10.10 16.43
CA SER A 40 2.49 -11.54 16.72
C SER A 40 3.34 -12.28 15.68
N GLU A 41 4.40 -12.98 16.11
CA GLU A 41 5.35 -13.67 15.23
C GLU A 41 4.67 -14.61 14.22
N GLY A 42 3.65 -15.37 14.68
CA GLY A 42 2.88 -16.26 13.82
C GLY A 42 2.07 -15.51 12.76
N ALA A 43 1.49 -14.36 13.12
CA ALA A 43 0.73 -13.53 12.19
C ALA A 43 1.65 -12.89 11.14
N VAL A 44 2.83 -12.40 11.54
CA VAL A 44 3.79 -11.76 10.62
C VAL A 44 4.20 -12.69 9.49
N GLY A 45 4.54 -13.95 9.78
CA GLY A 45 4.92 -14.92 8.76
C GLY A 45 3.82 -15.16 7.72
N ILE A 46 2.59 -15.40 8.20
CA ILE A 46 1.43 -15.66 7.34
C ILE A 46 1.06 -14.43 6.49
N VAL A 47 1.02 -13.25 7.11
CA VAL A 47 0.74 -11.98 6.41
C VAL A 47 1.80 -11.71 5.35
N TRP A 48 3.07 -11.92 5.71
CA TRP A 48 4.18 -11.71 4.81
C TRP A 48 4.10 -12.62 3.59
N GLU A 49 3.92 -13.92 3.79
CA GLU A 49 3.77 -14.89 2.70
C GLU A 49 2.60 -14.54 1.79
N GLU A 50 1.45 -14.18 2.37
CA GLU A 50 0.29 -13.80 1.57
C GLU A 50 0.53 -12.50 0.78
N MET A 51 1.10 -11.48 1.41
CA MET A 51 1.43 -10.23 0.72
C MET A 51 2.43 -10.50 -0.42
N GLN A 52 3.43 -11.34 -0.19
CA GLN A 52 4.37 -11.78 -1.23
C GLN A 52 3.65 -12.49 -2.37
N ASP A 53 2.66 -13.33 -2.07
CA ASP A 53 1.82 -13.97 -3.08
C ASP A 53 0.95 -12.96 -3.85
N MET A 54 0.35 -11.97 -3.18
CA MET A 54 -0.39 -10.87 -3.84
C MET A 54 0.50 -10.18 -4.87
N LEU A 55 1.72 -9.82 -4.47
CA LEU A 55 2.69 -9.12 -5.30
C LEU A 55 3.21 -10.01 -6.44
N ARG A 56 3.55 -11.26 -6.13
CA ARG A 56 4.04 -12.26 -7.09
C ARG A 56 3.00 -12.59 -8.16
N LEU A 57 1.71 -12.59 -7.81
CA LEU A 57 0.61 -12.83 -8.75
C LEU A 57 0.22 -11.56 -9.50
N ALA A 58 0.30 -10.39 -8.86
CA ALA A 58 0.04 -9.09 -9.46
C ALA A 58 1.05 -8.75 -10.57
N SER A 59 2.35 -8.95 -10.35
CA SER A 59 3.43 -8.56 -11.28
C SER A 59 3.34 -9.21 -12.68
N PRO A 60 3.04 -10.51 -12.84
CA PRO A 60 2.80 -11.09 -14.17
C PRO A 60 1.42 -10.76 -14.71
N ALA A 61 0.41 -10.56 -13.85
CA ALA A 61 -0.95 -10.24 -14.27
C ALA A 61 -1.05 -8.88 -14.95
N THR A 62 -0.11 -7.96 -14.69
CA THR A 62 0.02 -6.71 -15.44
C THR A 62 0.56 -6.88 -16.87
N ASN A 63 0.98 -8.07 -17.28
CA ASN A 63 1.41 -8.36 -18.67
C ASN A 63 0.38 -9.13 -19.49
N LEU A 64 -0.80 -9.39 -18.92
CA LEU A 64 -1.81 -10.24 -19.54
C LEU A 64 -2.66 -9.45 -20.55
N ASN A 65 -3.20 -10.17 -21.54
CA ASN A 65 -4.14 -9.57 -22.47
C ASN A 65 -5.38 -9.05 -21.71
N ALA A 66 -5.94 -7.93 -22.18
CA ALA A 66 -7.10 -7.30 -21.55
C ALA A 66 -8.38 -8.18 -21.53
N TRP A 67 -8.38 -9.28 -22.29
CA TRP A 67 -9.51 -10.20 -22.44
C TRP A 67 -9.45 -11.40 -21.49
N SER A 68 -8.32 -11.62 -20.83
CA SER A 68 -8.14 -12.60 -19.76
C SER A 68 -8.93 -12.16 -18.53
N ASP A 69 -9.27 -13.09 -17.64
CA ASP A 69 -10.02 -12.74 -16.43
C ASP A 69 -9.22 -11.78 -15.52
N ALA A 70 -7.89 -11.96 -15.45
CA ALA A 70 -7.01 -11.03 -14.77
C ALA A 70 -6.94 -9.66 -15.48
N GLY A 71 -6.92 -9.61 -16.80
CA GLY A 71 -6.98 -8.35 -17.57
C GLY A 71 -8.30 -7.61 -17.40
N LYS A 72 -9.43 -8.33 -17.33
CA LYS A 72 -10.74 -7.76 -17.01
C LYS A 72 -10.76 -7.21 -15.59
N TYR A 73 -10.23 -7.97 -14.62
CA TYR A 73 -10.13 -7.53 -13.23
C TYR A 73 -9.24 -6.30 -13.07
N PHE A 74 -8.09 -6.27 -13.76
CA PHE A 74 -7.22 -5.10 -13.81
C PHE A 74 -7.98 -3.87 -14.29
N ARG A 75 -8.75 -3.99 -15.38
CA ARG A 75 -9.58 -2.89 -15.90
C ARG A 75 -10.68 -2.46 -14.93
N LEU A 76 -11.25 -3.39 -14.15
CA LEU A 76 -12.23 -3.03 -13.11
C LEU A 76 -11.60 -2.16 -12.03
N VAL A 77 -10.43 -2.57 -11.52
CA VAL A 77 -9.72 -1.88 -10.45
C VAL A 77 -9.12 -0.55 -10.91
N TRP A 78 -8.45 -0.50 -12.07
CA TRP A 78 -7.71 0.70 -12.50
C TRP A 78 -8.51 1.59 -13.45
N GLY A 79 -9.60 1.09 -14.02
CA GLY A 79 -10.44 1.82 -14.97
C GLY A 79 -9.91 1.88 -16.40
N ASP A 80 -8.70 1.39 -16.64
CA ASP A 80 -8.11 1.31 -17.97
C ASP A 80 -7.23 0.04 -18.10
N ASN A 81 -6.67 -0.16 -19.29
CA ASN A 81 -5.81 -1.29 -19.65
C ASN A 81 -4.67 -0.83 -20.57
N ARG A 82 -4.24 0.42 -20.39
CA ARG A 82 -3.18 1.01 -21.21
C ARG A 82 -1.82 0.48 -20.75
N GLU A 83 -0.88 0.36 -21.67
CA GLU A 83 0.46 -0.18 -21.39
C GLU A 83 1.21 0.65 -20.33
N ASP A 84 1.03 1.97 -20.32
CA ASP A 84 1.62 2.86 -19.32
C ASP A 84 1.06 2.61 -17.91
N THR A 85 -0.25 2.38 -17.79
CA THR A 85 -0.88 1.99 -16.53
C THR A 85 -0.36 0.64 -16.04
N PHE A 86 -0.28 -0.36 -16.92
CA PHE A 86 0.26 -1.67 -16.57
C PHE A 86 1.70 -1.57 -16.07
N LYS A 87 2.54 -0.81 -16.80
CA LYS A 87 3.92 -0.57 -16.42
C LYS A 87 4.00 0.11 -15.05
N PHE A 88 3.20 1.13 -14.80
CA PHE A 88 3.18 1.82 -13.51
C PHE A 88 2.84 0.91 -12.33
N VAL A 89 1.74 0.16 -12.48
CA VAL A 89 1.28 -0.75 -11.43
C VAL A 89 2.34 -1.81 -11.18
N LYS A 90 2.97 -2.34 -12.24
CA LYS A 90 4.09 -3.28 -12.13
C LYS A 90 5.28 -2.67 -11.38
N ASP A 91 5.74 -1.49 -11.80
CA ASP A 91 6.88 -0.81 -11.16
C ASP A 91 6.59 -0.53 -9.68
N THR A 92 5.34 -0.18 -9.35
CA THR A 92 4.89 0.03 -7.96
C THR A 92 4.92 -1.28 -7.19
N VAL A 93 4.31 -2.35 -7.72
CA VAL A 93 4.31 -3.70 -7.13
C VAL A 93 5.75 -4.18 -6.89
N ASP A 94 6.65 -3.99 -7.84
CA ASP A 94 8.05 -4.39 -7.70
C ASP A 94 8.79 -3.55 -6.63
N ALA A 95 8.40 -2.29 -6.42
CA ALA A 95 8.99 -1.39 -5.43
C ALA A 95 8.48 -1.63 -4.01
N VAL A 96 7.17 -1.90 -3.88
CA VAL A 96 6.56 -2.32 -2.60
C VAL A 96 6.82 -3.78 -2.30
N ASN A 97 7.37 -4.58 -3.24
CA ASN A 97 7.82 -5.95 -2.98
C ASN A 97 9.07 -5.92 -2.11
N PRO A 98 8.91 -6.03 -0.78
CA PRO A 98 9.97 -5.68 0.09
C PRO A 98 10.82 -6.89 0.44
N GLU A 99 11.99 -6.61 0.99
CA GLU A 99 12.79 -7.61 1.69
C GLU A 99 12.57 -7.45 3.19
N MET A 100 12.38 -8.57 3.91
CA MET A 100 12.31 -8.54 5.37
C MET A 100 13.73 -8.38 5.93
N ALA A 101 13.96 -7.30 6.66
CA ALA A 101 15.21 -7.03 7.33
C ALA A 101 15.27 -7.82 8.64
N THR A 102 16.41 -8.49 8.88
CA THR A 102 16.65 -9.19 10.15
C THR A 102 16.88 -8.22 11.31
N LEU A 103 17.47 -7.05 11.02
CA LEU A 103 17.79 -6.02 12.00
C LEU A 103 17.04 -4.73 11.69
N LYS A 104 16.63 -4.01 12.74
CA LYS A 104 15.88 -2.75 12.63
C LYS A 104 16.64 -1.71 11.82
N GLU A 105 17.95 -1.60 12.03
CA GLU A 105 18.83 -0.65 11.37
C GLU A 105 18.95 -0.86 9.85
N ASP A 106 18.68 -2.05 9.34
CA ASP A 106 18.73 -2.37 7.91
C ASP A 106 17.42 -2.04 7.19
N ALA A 107 16.34 -1.82 7.95
CA ALA A 107 15.05 -1.43 7.41
C ALA A 107 14.97 0.05 7.04
N ASN A 108 14.19 0.33 6.01
CA ASN A 108 13.74 1.68 5.66
C ASN A 108 12.22 1.85 5.89
N THR A 109 11.54 0.79 6.32
CA THR A 109 10.12 0.80 6.68
C THR A 109 9.93 -0.01 7.95
N TYR A 110 9.36 0.60 8.99
CA TYR A 110 9.18 -0.01 10.30
C TYR A 110 7.70 -0.29 10.51
N ILE A 111 7.33 -1.53 10.81
CA ILE A 111 5.95 -1.95 10.99
C ILE A 111 5.70 -2.24 12.46
N TYR A 112 4.59 -1.72 12.95
CA TYR A 112 4.14 -1.90 14.32
C TYR A 112 2.69 -2.39 14.34
N CYS A 113 2.36 -3.26 15.30
CA CYS A 113 1.03 -3.86 15.42
C CYS A 113 0.44 -3.61 16.82
N ASP A 114 0.15 -2.35 17.10
CA ASP A 114 -0.34 -1.89 18.39
C ASP A 114 -1.36 -0.78 18.18
N ASP A 115 -2.06 -0.38 19.24
CA ASP A 115 -3.05 0.71 19.18
C ASP A 115 -2.40 2.11 19.15
N ASP A 116 -1.09 2.19 18.89
CA ASP A 116 -0.34 3.43 18.69
C ASP A 116 -0.30 4.38 19.91
N GLU A 117 -0.58 3.90 21.13
CA GLU A 117 -0.55 4.70 22.37
C GLU A 117 0.81 5.35 22.67
N ARG A 118 1.88 4.91 22.00
CA ARG A 118 3.24 5.43 22.13
C ARG A 118 3.44 6.86 21.63
N TRP A 119 2.56 7.36 20.77
CA TRP A 119 2.72 8.68 20.16
C TRP A 119 2.35 9.81 21.13
N SER A 120 3.35 10.58 21.55
CA SER A 120 3.18 11.82 22.31
C SER A 120 2.76 12.97 21.39
N PRO A 121 1.77 13.80 21.79
CA PRO A 121 1.33 14.93 20.99
C PRO A 121 2.40 16.03 20.85
N PRO A 122 2.27 16.89 19.82
CA PRO A 122 3.13 18.06 19.68
C PRO A 122 3.12 18.96 20.91
N GLY A 123 4.31 19.45 21.30
CA GLY A 123 4.52 20.31 22.46
C GLY A 123 4.43 19.61 23.82
N LYS A 124 4.32 18.28 23.86
CA LYS A 124 4.31 17.49 25.11
C LYS A 124 5.64 16.86 25.49
N THR A 125 6.58 16.76 24.54
CA THR A 125 7.88 16.12 24.77
C THR A 125 9.00 17.17 24.83
N PRO A 126 9.71 17.31 25.97
CA PRO A 126 10.85 18.22 26.08
C PRO A 126 11.94 17.92 25.04
N GLY A 127 12.43 18.96 24.35
CA GLY A 127 13.51 18.85 23.35
C GLY A 127 13.06 18.41 21.95
N ILE A 128 11.76 18.17 21.75
CA ILE A 128 11.14 17.95 20.43
C ILE A 128 10.43 19.23 20.00
N ALA A 129 10.43 19.53 18.69
CA ALA A 129 9.73 20.70 18.18
C ALA A 129 8.21 20.61 18.43
N ASP A 130 7.59 21.75 18.76
CA ASP A 130 6.20 21.85 19.22
C ASP A 130 5.15 21.50 18.16
N ASP A 131 5.58 21.20 16.93
CA ASP A 131 4.75 20.81 15.79
C ASP A 131 4.93 19.35 15.37
N LEU A 132 5.68 18.56 16.15
CA LEU A 132 5.97 17.15 15.86
C LEU A 132 5.30 16.20 16.85
N TRP A 133 4.69 15.14 16.33
CA TRP A 133 4.39 13.94 17.11
C TRP A 133 5.67 13.18 17.41
N TYR A 134 5.72 12.54 18.56
CA TYR A 134 6.92 11.83 19.00
C TYR A 134 6.61 10.48 19.64
N ASP A 135 7.16 9.43 19.08
CA ASP A 135 7.23 8.11 19.70
C ASP A 135 8.54 8.03 20.49
N ALA A 136 8.43 8.02 21.82
CA ALA A 136 9.59 8.03 22.71
C ALA A 136 10.34 6.70 22.76
N GLU A 137 9.62 5.59 22.59
CA GLU A 137 10.17 4.24 22.63
C GLU A 137 11.07 4.01 21.41
N ASN A 138 10.57 4.37 20.23
CA ASN A 138 11.31 4.18 18.98
C ASN A 138 12.13 5.41 18.56
N ARG A 139 12.02 6.51 19.32
CA ARG A 139 12.64 7.81 19.05
C ARG A 139 12.29 8.34 17.66
N ILE A 140 11.02 8.18 17.27
CA ILE A 140 10.53 8.61 15.97
C ILE A 140 9.81 9.95 16.11
N THR A 141 10.14 10.91 15.24
CA THR A 141 9.34 12.13 15.06
C THR A 141 8.52 12.06 13.78
N PHE A 142 7.29 12.53 13.84
CA PHE A 142 6.41 12.69 12.67
C PHE A 142 5.80 14.10 12.63
N LYS A 143 5.91 14.76 11.47
CA LYS A 143 5.22 16.03 11.22
C LYS A 143 3.98 15.78 10.37
N PRO A 144 2.77 16.03 10.86
CA PRO A 144 1.58 15.99 10.03
C PRO A 144 1.71 17.04 8.93
N THR A 145 1.63 16.63 7.66
CA THR A 145 1.55 17.60 6.57
C THR A 145 0.13 18.17 6.51
N THR A 146 0.01 19.45 6.16
CA THR A 146 -1.26 20.21 6.13
C THR A 146 -2.34 19.59 5.23
N SER A 147 -1.97 18.70 4.30
CA SER A 147 -2.91 17.98 3.43
C SER A 147 -3.79 16.95 4.15
N PHE A 148 -3.47 16.57 5.40
CA PHE A 148 -4.21 15.57 6.16
C PHE A 148 -5.06 16.13 7.30
N GLY A 149 -5.25 17.46 7.38
CA GLY A 149 -6.30 18.06 8.21
C GLY A 149 -6.30 17.66 9.69
N GLY A 150 -5.15 17.33 10.28
CA GLY A 150 -5.07 16.94 11.69
C GLY A 150 -5.29 15.45 11.97
N LEU A 151 -4.97 14.55 11.02
CA LEU A 151 -4.76 13.14 11.34
C LEU A 151 -3.74 13.03 12.48
N GLN A 152 -4.23 12.54 13.61
CA GLN A 152 -3.41 12.23 14.77
C GLN A 152 -2.97 10.77 14.60
N PRO A 153 -1.69 10.45 14.82
CA PRO A 153 -1.26 9.08 14.94
C PRO A 153 -2.12 8.33 15.96
N GLY A 154 -2.35 7.04 15.75
CA GLY A 154 -3.31 6.31 16.56
C GLY A 154 -4.23 5.42 15.76
N CYS A 155 -4.52 4.27 16.37
CA CYS A 155 -5.68 3.47 16.06
C CYS A 155 -6.90 4.11 16.69
N LYS A 156 -7.72 4.73 15.85
CA LYS A 156 -8.89 5.47 16.31
C LYS A 156 -10.15 4.71 15.99
N TYR A 157 -10.78 4.24 17.05
CA TYR A 157 -12.21 4.05 17.08
C TYR A 157 -12.83 5.44 17.31
N ASN A 158 -13.87 5.81 16.58
CA ASN A 158 -14.71 6.87 17.11
C ASN A 158 -15.41 6.27 18.33
N ASP A 159 -15.11 6.80 19.52
CA ASP A 159 -15.95 6.63 20.71
C ASP A 159 -17.41 6.95 20.38
N ASP A 160 -18.31 6.38 21.18
CA ASP A 160 -19.76 6.16 21.08
C ASP A 160 -20.69 7.31 20.62
N ASP A 161 -20.19 8.47 20.18
CA ASP A 161 -20.96 9.70 19.93
C ASP A 161 -21.13 10.10 18.44
N LYS A 162 -20.90 9.20 17.47
CA LYS A 162 -21.15 9.49 16.04
C LYS A 162 -22.02 8.45 15.31
N PRO A 163 -22.84 8.91 14.33
CA PRO A 163 -23.91 8.12 13.73
C PRO A 163 -23.42 6.87 12.97
N PRO A 164 -24.30 5.89 12.72
CA PRO A 164 -23.96 4.65 12.00
C PRO A 164 -23.32 4.96 10.65
N GLY A 165 -22.09 4.48 10.44
CA GLY A 165 -21.27 4.79 9.27
C GLY A 165 -19.85 5.32 9.57
N SER A 166 -19.38 5.19 10.81
CA SER A 166 -18.02 5.58 11.21
C SER A 166 -16.95 4.69 10.56
N TRP A 167 -15.86 5.33 10.12
CA TRP A 167 -14.68 4.68 9.55
C TRP A 167 -13.79 4.17 10.68
N VAL A 168 -13.39 2.91 10.63
CA VAL A 168 -12.34 2.37 11.51
C VAL A 168 -11.02 2.49 10.75
N VAL A 169 -10.01 3.07 11.40
CA VAL A 169 -8.67 3.16 10.83
C VAL A 169 -7.97 1.82 11.06
N ASN A 170 -7.74 1.05 9.99
CA ASN A 170 -7.08 -0.26 10.05
C ASN A 170 -5.55 -0.14 10.13
N GLY A 171 -4.99 0.92 9.55
CA GLY A 171 -3.57 1.24 9.60
C GLY A 171 -3.32 2.70 9.22
N GLN A 172 -2.08 3.15 9.43
CA GLN A 172 -1.59 4.47 9.01
C GLN A 172 -0.11 4.42 8.67
N THR A 173 0.27 5.17 7.64
CA THR A 173 1.66 5.32 7.19
C THR A 173 2.19 6.73 7.45
N TYR A 174 3.35 6.81 8.08
CA TYR A 174 4.09 8.02 8.39
C TYR A 174 5.45 7.96 7.69
N CYS A 175 5.70 8.84 6.73
CA CYS A 175 6.97 8.88 6.02
C CYS A 175 7.78 10.13 6.35
N ASP A 176 9.07 10.07 6.02
CA ASP A 176 10.09 11.02 6.47
C ASP A 176 10.25 11.03 7.99
N VAL A 177 9.95 9.87 8.60
CA VAL A 177 10.18 9.59 10.00
C VAL A 177 11.65 9.33 10.26
N LEU A 178 12.14 9.78 11.43
CA LEU A 178 13.53 9.65 11.82
C LEU A 178 13.67 8.73 13.03
N PRO A 179 13.76 7.39 12.88
CA PRO A 179 14.36 6.56 13.93
C PRO A 179 15.91 6.57 13.86
N SER A 180 16.50 6.98 12.73
CA SER A 180 17.95 6.77 12.45
C SER A 180 18.64 7.82 11.58
N GLY A 181 18.01 8.95 11.25
CA GLY A 181 18.62 9.96 10.34
C GLY A 181 18.61 9.58 8.85
N LYS A 182 18.12 8.38 8.49
CA LYS A 182 17.99 7.92 7.09
C LYS A 182 16.81 8.61 6.40
N ARG A 183 17.09 9.52 5.47
CA ARG A 183 16.07 10.12 4.59
C ARG A 183 15.28 9.03 3.85
N GLY A 184 13.97 9.25 3.67
CA GLY A 184 13.09 8.34 2.93
C GLY A 184 12.55 7.15 3.74
N SER A 185 12.79 7.13 5.06
CA SER A 185 12.24 6.10 5.95
C SER A 185 10.74 6.30 6.22
N CYS A 186 10.01 5.21 6.43
CA CYS A 186 8.59 5.21 6.76
C CYS A 186 8.30 4.35 8.00
N ALA A 187 7.29 4.71 8.78
CA ALA A 187 6.71 3.89 9.83
C ALA A 187 5.26 3.58 9.43
N ILE A 188 4.86 2.34 9.61
CA ILE A 188 3.50 1.85 9.38
C ILE A 188 3.00 1.32 10.72
N SER A 189 1.85 1.82 11.13
CA SER A 189 1.12 1.28 12.26
C SER A 189 -0.09 0.52 11.76
N ILE A 190 -0.20 -0.75 12.12
CA ILE A 190 -1.37 -1.59 11.87
C ILE A 190 -2.08 -1.75 13.21
N CYS A 191 -3.38 -1.54 13.22
CA CYS A 191 -4.11 -1.52 14.48
C CYS A 191 -4.24 -2.90 15.10
N LYS A 192 -4.15 -2.95 16.43
CA LYS A 192 -4.04 -4.21 17.18
C LYS A 192 -5.20 -5.15 16.90
N TYR A 193 -6.41 -4.63 16.72
CA TYR A 193 -7.55 -5.47 16.36
C TYR A 193 -7.38 -6.16 15.00
N ILE A 194 -6.80 -5.48 14.00
CA ILE A 194 -6.49 -6.11 12.70
C ILE A 194 -5.43 -7.20 12.87
N SER A 195 -4.46 -7.01 13.78
CA SER A 195 -3.43 -8.01 14.05
C SER A 195 -3.89 -9.18 14.93
N ASP A 196 -4.85 -8.96 15.82
CA ASP A 196 -5.29 -9.92 16.84
C ASP A 196 -6.52 -10.76 16.39
N TYR A 197 -7.32 -10.29 15.43
CA TYR A 197 -8.48 -11.06 14.93
C TYR A 197 -8.09 -12.15 13.92
N VAL A 198 -8.81 -13.28 13.98
CA VAL A 198 -8.54 -14.61 13.34
C VAL A 198 -8.62 -14.64 11.80
N TYR A 199 -8.67 -13.51 11.12
CA TYR A 199 -8.59 -13.45 9.66
C TYR A 199 -7.34 -12.72 9.22
N VAL A 200 -6.20 -13.33 9.53
CA VAL A 200 -4.87 -12.77 9.29
C VAL A 200 -4.57 -12.70 7.79
N ALA A 201 -5.12 -13.66 7.03
CA ALA A 201 -4.84 -13.84 5.62
C ALA A 201 -6.01 -14.52 4.90
N VAL A 202 -6.22 -14.15 3.64
CA VAL A 202 -7.16 -14.80 2.73
C VAL A 202 -6.88 -16.31 2.66
N SER A 203 -5.62 -16.75 2.79
CA SER A 203 -5.17 -18.17 2.84
C SER A 203 -5.86 -19.02 3.87
N GLN A 204 -6.35 -18.41 4.95
CA GLN A 204 -6.99 -19.11 6.05
C GLN A 204 -8.52 -19.05 5.97
N THR A 205 -9.07 -18.29 5.03
CA THR A 205 -10.51 -18.11 4.87
C THR A 205 -11.05 -19.06 3.81
N GLU A 206 -12.03 -19.90 4.19
CA GLU A 206 -12.80 -20.66 3.22
C GLU A 206 -13.68 -19.72 2.40
N VAL A 207 -13.48 -19.69 1.07
CA VAL A 207 -14.36 -18.93 0.17
C VAL A 207 -15.63 -19.75 -0.07
N SER A 208 -16.75 -19.32 0.50
CA SER A 208 -18.04 -20.01 0.31
C SER A 208 -18.65 -19.72 -1.08
N PRO A 209 -19.18 -20.73 -1.80
CA PRO A 209 -19.82 -20.56 -3.11
C PRO A 209 -21.11 -19.72 -3.09
N GLN A 210 -21.70 -19.48 -1.92
CA GLN A 210 -23.02 -18.84 -1.79
C GLN A 210 -22.95 -17.31 -1.67
N ASP A 211 -21.75 -16.75 -1.60
CA ASP A 211 -21.57 -15.33 -1.33
C ASP A 211 -21.44 -14.50 -2.62
N SER A 212 -22.58 -14.34 -3.29
CA SER A 212 -22.73 -13.50 -4.48
C SER A 212 -23.23 -12.09 -4.17
N SER A 213 -23.27 -11.70 -2.89
CA SER A 213 -23.74 -10.37 -2.49
C SER A 213 -22.77 -9.28 -2.96
N ALA A 214 -23.31 -8.09 -3.25
CA ALA A 214 -22.48 -6.95 -3.61
C ALA A 214 -21.52 -6.61 -2.45
N ASN A 215 -20.29 -6.22 -2.79
CA ASN A 215 -19.22 -5.83 -1.86
C ASN A 215 -18.71 -6.94 -0.93
N TYR A 216 -18.97 -8.20 -1.26
CA TYR A 216 -18.50 -9.31 -0.45
C TYR A 216 -16.96 -9.37 -0.37
N ILE A 217 -16.27 -8.90 -1.41
CA ILE A 217 -14.82 -8.72 -1.41
C ILE A 217 -14.29 -7.82 -0.27
N ASP A 218 -15.10 -6.88 0.24
CA ASP A 218 -14.70 -6.01 1.36
C ASP A 218 -14.46 -6.83 2.64
N GLN A 219 -15.08 -8.02 2.76
CA GLN A 219 -14.87 -8.93 3.88
C GLN A 219 -13.50 -9.63 3.86
N TYR A 220 -12.77 -9.54 2.74
CA TYR A 220 -11.47 -10.18 2.54
C TYR A 220 -10.31 -9.17 2.60
N VAL A 221 -10.60 -7.92 2.94
CA VAL A 221 -9.56 -6.92 3.25
C VAL A 221 -9.04 -7.19 4.66
N PHE A 222 -8.14 -8.16 4.73
CA PHE A 222 -7.49 -8.60 5.96
C PHE A 222 -6.22 -7.79 6.24
N PHE A 223 -5.40 -8.27 7.17
CA PHE A 223 -4.11 -7.68 7.48
C PHE A 223 -3.27 -7.54 6.19
N SER A 224 -3.10 -8.60 5.40
CA SER A 224 -2.31 -8.58 4.15
C SER A 224 -2.72 -7.45 3.18
N GLY A 225 -4.02 -7.25 2.99
CA GLY A 225 -4.56 -6.16 2.17
C GLY A 225 -4.31 -4.79 2.78
N THR A 226 -4.49 -4.65 4.10
CA THR A 226 -4.19 -3.42 4.84
C THR A 226 -2.71 -3.07 4.76
N LEU A 227 -1.82 -4.05 4.95
CA LEU A 227 -0.37 -3.84 4.86
C LEU A 227 0.03 -3.43 3.43
N LEU A 228 -0.54 -4.04 2.39
CA LEU A 228 -0.29 -3.66 1.01
C LEU A 228 -0.77 -2.23 0.71
N HIS A 229 -1.93 -1.83 1.24
CA HIS A 229 -2.43 -0.45 1.20
C HIS A 229 -1.41 0.52 1.82
N GLU A 230 -1.00 0.26 3.06
CA GLU A 230 -0.06 1.12 3.78
C GLU A 230 1.31 1.19 3.09
N LEU A 231 1.80 0.07 2.54
CA LEU A 231 3.05 0.06 1.79
C LEU A 231 2.99 0.94 0.53
N ALA A 232 1.84 1.05 -0.12
CA ALA A 232 1.67 1.93 -1.27
C ALA A 232 1.98 3.39 -0.90
N HIS A 233 1.54 3.85 0.27
CA HIS A 233 1.83 5.21 0.78
C HIS A 233 3.32 5.47 0.99
N THR A 234 4.16 4.43 1.07
CA THR A 234 5.60 4.63 1.19
C THR A 234 6.23 5.07 -0.13
N ILE A 235 5.67 4.68 -1.28
CA ILE A 235 6.29 4.87 -2.60
C ILE A 235 5.89 6.21 -3.22
N GLU A 236 6.82 6.84 -3.92
CA GLU A 236 6.54 8.03 -4.73
C GLU A 236 5.70 7.65 -5.96
N ASN A 237 4.65 8.41 -6.21
CA ASN A 237 3.79 8.29 -7.36
C ASN A 237 4.23 9.33 -8.41
N TYR A 238 4.81 8.86 -9.52
CA TYR A 238 5.34 9.77 -10.53
C TYR A 238 4.26 10.58 -11.26
N TYR A 239 2.97 10.18 -11.23
CA TYR A 239 1.89 10.96 -11.84
C TYR A 239 1.59 12.23 -11.03
N THR A 240 1.84 12.22 -9.71
CA THR A 240 1.58 13.35 -8.83
C THR A 240 2.86 14.04 -8.33
N GLY A 241 4.01 13.36 -8.41
CA GLY A 241 5.26 13.79 -7.77
C GLY A 241 5.19 13.76 -6.24
N ASP A 242 4.26 12.97 -5.69
CA ASP A 242 3.97 12.85 -4.26
C ASP A 242 3.77 11.35 -3.93
N LYS A 243 3.69 10.98 -2.65
CA LYS A 243 3.34 9.61 -2.27
C LYS A 243 1.92 9.24 -2.73
N TRP A 244 1.62 7.95 -2.81
CA TRP A 244 0.24 7.48 -2.97
C TRP A 244 -0.62 8.05 -1.84
N LYS A 245 -1.86 8.46 -2.13
CA LYS A 245 -2.76 9.08 -1.16
C LYS A 245 -4.18 8.58 -1.37
N ASP A 246 -4.92 8.46 -0.28
CA ASP A 246 -6.33 8.12 -0.29
C ASP A 246 -7.17 9.33 -0.74
N ARG A 247 -7.14 9.61 -2.05
CA ARG A 247 -7.80 10.77 -2.66
C ARG A 247 -9.28 10.51 -2.91
N GLY A 248 -10.06 11.57 -2.76
CA GLY A 248 -11.49 11.59 -3.06
C GLY A 248 -12.38 11.53 -1.80
N PRO A 249 -13.70 11.78 -1.96
CA PRO A 249 -14.64 11.77 -0.83
C PRO A 249 -14.89 10.37 -0.25
N HIS A 250 -14.62 9.32 -1.04
CA HIS A 250 -14.77 7.92 -0.66
C HIS A 250 -13.55 7.14 -1.17
N PRO A 251 -12.42 7.13 -0.45
CA PRO A 251 -11.22 6.45 -0.94
C PRO A 251 -11.29 4.92 -0.78
N TYR A 252 -12.03 4.44 0.22
CA TYR A 252 -12.04 3.03 0.66
C TYR A 252 -13.22 2.22 0.12
N ARG A 253 -13.10 0.89 0.23
CA ARG A 253 -14.09 -0.13 -0.16
C ARG A 253 -14.24 -0.35 -1.66
N TRP A 254 -14.71 -1.53 -2.03
CA TRP A 254 -14.81 -1.97 -3.42
C TRP A 254 -15.55 -1.01 -4.34
N GLN A 255 -16.74 -0.53 -3.95
CA GLN A 255 -17.52 0.39 -4.78
C GLN A 255 -16.74 1.66 -5.12
N ALA A 256 -15.99 2.18 -4.16
CA ALA A 256 -15.22 3.37 -4.37
C ALA A 256 -13.94 3.10 -5.17
N VAL A 257 -13.35 1.91 -5.04
CA VAL A 257 -12.22 1.44 -5.88
C VAL A 257 -12.65 1.36 -7.34
N VAL A 258 -13.76 0.69 -7.64
CA VAL A 258 -14.24 0.52 -9.03
C VAL A 258 -14.90 1.78 -9.61
N ALA A 259 -15.32 2.73 -8.79
CA ALA A 259 -15.80 4.02 -9.27
C ALA A 259 -14.66 4.91 -9.78
N LYS A 260 -13.45 4.81 -9.19
CA LYS A 260 -12.28 5.58 -9.60
C LYS A 260 -11.78 5.14 -10.97
N LYS A 261 -11.22 6.09 -11.74
CA LYS A 261 -10.69 5.87 -13.09
C LYS A 261 -9.41 6.67 -13.32
N GLY A 262 -8.54 6.16 -14.20
CA GLY A 262 -7.33 6.86 -14.65
C GLY A 262 -6.42 7.27 -13.49
N THR A 263 -5.97 8.53 -13.48
CA THR A 263 -5.05 9.06 -12.44
C THR A 263 -5.60 8.93 -11.02
N GLU A 264 -6.92 9.01 -10.82
CA GLU A 264 -7.51 8.87 -9.48
C GLU A 264 -7.33 7.44 -8.95
N ALA A 265 -7.59 6.43 -9.78
CA ALA A 265 -7.33 5.03 -9.42
C ALA A 265 -5.83 4.79 -9.21
N LEU A 266 -4.99 5.33 -10.10
CA LEU A 266 -3.52 5.20 -10.04
C LEU A 266 -2.87 5.97 -8.89
N THR A 267 -3.63 6.72 -8.08
CA THR A 267 -3.08 7.46 -6.93
C THR A 267 -3.65 7.00 -5.60
N ASN A 268 -4.65 6.10 -5.62
CA ASN A 268 -5.35 5.61 -4.45
C ASN A 268 -4.76 4.27 -3.99
N ALA A 269 -4.26 4.21 -2.75
CA ALA A 269 -3.58 3.01 -2.23
C ALA A 269 -4.51 1.79 -2.16
N GLU A 270 -5.79 2.03 -1.88
CA GLU A 270 -6.82 1.00 -1.83
C GLU A 270 -6.92 0.24 -3.17
N ASN A 271 -6.76 0.91 -4.32
CA ASN A 271 -6.79 0.24 -5.62
C ASN A 271 -5.65 -0.79 -5.75
N LEU A 272 -4.47 -0.51 -5.18
CA LEU A 272 -3.38 -1.48 -5.16
C LEU A 272 -3.69 -2.67 -4.26
N ALA A 273 -4.27 -2.42 -3.08
CA ALA A 273 -4.67 -3.47 -2.14
C ALA A 273 -5.70 -4.43 -2.77
N TYR A 274 -6.75 -3.91 -3.40
CA TYR A 274 -7.75 -4.74 -4.08
C TYR A 274 -7.17 -5.45 -5.31
N TRP A 275 -6.25 -4.82 -6.05
CA TRP A 275 -5.55 -5.51 -7.14
C TRP A 275 -4.82 -6.76 -6.64
N GLY A 276 -4.04 -6.64 -5.55
CA GLY A 276 -3.35 -7.76 -4.92
C GLY A 276 -4.30 -8.84 -4.41
N LEU A 277 -5.33 -8.43 -3.67
CA LEU A 277 -6.37 -9.31 -3.13
C LEU A 277 -7.05 -10.13 -4.24
N GLY A 278 -7.50 -9.47 -5.30
CA GLY A 278 -8.17 -10.17 -6.39
C GLY A 278 -7.25 -11.10 -7.17
N CYS A 279 -5.95 -10.78 -7.30
CA CYS A 279 -4.97 -11.69 -7.88
C CYS A 279 -4.86 -13.01 -7.09
N ILE A 280 -4.84 -12.92 -5.75
CA ILE A 280 -4.89 -14.12 -4.90
C ILE A 280 -6.19 -14.89 -5.07
N LEU A 281 -7.33 -14.22 -4.97
CA LEU A 281 -8.64 -14.87 -5.11
C LEU A 281 -8.78 -15.57 -6.46
N MET A 282 -8.35 -14.93 -7.56
CA MET A 282 -8.33 -15.54 -8.89
C MET A 282 -7.39 -16.72 -9.00
N SER A 283 -6.21 -16.69 -8.36
CA SER A 283 -5.30 -17.84 -8.32
C SER A 283 -5.93 -19.07 -7.64
N ARG A 284 -6.89 -18.84 -6.76
CA ARG A 284 -7.69 -19.87 -6.08
C ARG A 284 -8.97 -20.24 -6.83
N GLY A 285 -9.12 -19.77 -8.07
CA GLY A 285 -10.27 -20.07 -8.90
C GLY A 285 -11.51 -19.27 -8.55
N VAL A 286 -11.39 -18.10 -7.93
CA VAL A 286 -12.51 -17.18 -7.69
C VAL A 286 -12.56 -16.13 -8.80
N ALA A 287 -13.70 -16.00 -9.49
CA ALA A 287 -13.97 -14.84 -10.33
C ALA A 287 -14.65 -13.74 -9.51
N ILE A 288 -14.25 -12.50 -9.77
CA ILE A 288 -14.81 -11.31 -9.12
C ILE A 288 -15.55 -10.49 -10.18
N ASN A 289 -16.77 -10.07 -9.88
CA ASN A 289 -17.57 -9.22 -10.76
C ASN A 289 -17.47 -7.74 -10.39
N GLU A 290 -18.07 -6.88 -11.21
CA GLU A 290 -18.07 -5.41 -11.02
C GLU A 290 -18.71 -4.95 -9.70
N ASN A 291 -19.64 -5.74 -9.15
CA ASN A 291 -20.30 -5.45 -7.89
C ASN A 291 -19.52 -5.97 -6.67
N GLY A 292 -18.36 -6.60 -6.87
CA GLY A 292 -17.53 -7.15 -5.79
C GLY A 292 -18.05 -8.48 -5.26
N GLY A 293 -18.97 -9.12 -5.97
CA GLY A 293 -19.44 -10.46 -5.69
C GLY A 293 -18.54 -11.52 -6.34
N PHE A 294 -18.58 -12.73 -5.78
CA PHE A 294 -17.74 -13.84 -6.21
C PHE A 294 -18.49 -14.90 -7.02
N ARG A 295 -17.75 -15.61 -7.85
CA ARG A 295 -18.15 -16.89 -8.43
C ARG A 295 -16.98 -17.85 -8.41
N ILE A 296 -17.13 -18.99 -7.76
CA ILE A 296 -16.13 -20.06 -7.79
C ILE A 296 -16.12 -20.69 -9.18
N LEU A 297 -14.99 -20.56 -9.90
CA LEU A 297 -14.78 -21.07 -11.26
C LEU A 297 -14.37 -22.54 -11.28
N ARG A 298 -13.77 -23.04 -10.19
CA ARG A 298 -13.37 -24.44 -10.01
C ARG A 298 -13.57 -24.80 -8.54
N PRO A 299 -14.11 -25.99 -8.21
CA PRO A 299 -14.09 -26.46 -6.83
C PRO A 299 -12.64 -26.38 -6.33
N LEU A 300 -12.42 -25.71 -5.20
CA LEU A 300 -11.12 -25.67 -4.52
C LEU A 300 -10.70 -27.12 -4.31
N ARG A 301 -9.85 -27.67 -5.18
CA ARG A 301 -9.30 -29.00 -4.98
C ARG A 301 -8.51 -28.91 -3.69
N ASN A 302 -8.93 -29.65 -2.66
CA ASN A 302 -8.22 -29.94 -1.41
C ASN A 302 -6.73 -29.62 -1.52
N GLN A 303 -6.37 -28.35 -1.36
CA GLN A 303 -5.00 -27.96 -1.07
C GLN A 303 -4.89 -28.27 0.41
N PRO A 304 -3.94 -29.11 0.84
CA PRO A 304 -3.78 -29.40 2.25
C PRO A 304 -3.68 -28.06 2.99
N ILE A 305 -4.56 -27.85 3.96
CA ILE A 305 -4.40 -26.81 4.96
C ILE A 305 -3.07 -27.13 5.61
N VAL A 306 -2.04 -26.33 5.32
CA VAL A 306 -0.76 -26.42 6.02
C VAL A 306 -1.05 -25.85 7.41
N ASN A 307 -1.26 -26.76 8.37
CA ASN A 307 -1.30 -26.44 9.79
C ASN A 307 0.10 -26.05 10.27
#